data_AF-A0A401JAF6-F1
#
_entry.id   AF-A0A401JAF6-F1
#
_cell.length_a   1.000
_cell.length_b   1.000
_cell.length_c   1.000
_cell.angle_alpha   90.00
_cell.angle_beta   90.00
_cell.angle_gamma   90.00
#
_symmetry.space_group_name_H-M   'P 1'
#
loop_
_entity.id
_entity.type
_entity.pdbx_description
1 polymer ?
#
loop_
_entity_poly.entity_id
_entity_poly.type
_entity_poly.pdbx_seq_one_letter_code
_entity_poly.pdbx_strand_id
1 'polypeptide(L)' 'MEQKMDEINVVVLQTDIFPDQETLAEAIEQLQKTHRVWHFDATQTGNAERDWDQALLRLLDADRIIVV' A
#
# COMPACT_ATOMS: atom_id res chain seq x y z
N MET A 1 9.90 10.89 -25.45
CA MET A 1 10.68 10.32 -24.32
C MET A 1 9.66 9.66 -23.41
N GLU A 2 9.38 8.38 -23.64
CA GLU A 2 8.58 7.59 -22.70
C GLU A 2 9.38 7.53 -21.40
N GLN A 3 8.86 8.15 -20.33
CA GLN A 3 9.41 7.95 -19.01
C GLN A 3 9.25 6.46 -18.72
N LYS A 4 10.37 5.72 -18.69
CA LYS A 4 10.42 4.45 -17.99
C LYS A 4 9.99 4.78 -16.57
N MET A 5 8.75 4.45 -16.23
CA MET A 5 8.26 4.55 -14.87
C MET A 5 9.10 3.53 -14.10
N ASP A 6 10.04 4.00 -13.29
CA ASP A 6 10.83 3.13 -12.43
C ASP A 6 9.86 2.30 -11.56
N GLU A 7 10.19 1.02 -11.34
CA GLU A 7 9.42 0.15 -10.45
C GLU A 7 9.55 0.73 -9.03
N ILE A 8 8.56 1.50 -8.58
CA ILE A 8 8.55 2.09 -7.25
C ILE A 8 7.88 1.18 -6.22
N ASN A 9 8.31 1.30 -4.97
CA ASN A 9 7.68 0.65 -3.82
C ASN A 9 6.54 1.54 -3.32
N VAL A 10 5.32 1.02 -3.40
CA VAL A 10 4.11 1.68 -2.93
C VAL A 10 3.55 0.93 -1.72
N VAL A 11 3.28 1.64 -0.64
CA VAL A 11 2.57 1.09 0.53
C VAL A 11 1.16 1.64 0.58
N VAL A 12 0.17 0.76 0.65
CA VAL A 12 -1.22 1.12 0.91
C VAL A 12 -1.55 0.77 2.35
N LEU A 13 -1.88 1.79 3.13
CA LEU A 13 -2.32 1.66 4.52
C LEU A 13 -3.84 1.76 4.54
N GLN A 14 -4.52 0.67 4.85
CA GLN A 14 -5.96 0.61 4.98
C GLN A 14 -6.38 0.91 6.43
N THR A 15 -7.30 1.86 6.58
CA THR A 15 -7.71 2.49 7.84
C THR A 15 -9.24 2.51 8.02
N ASP A 16 -10.00 1.84 7.13
CA ASP A 16 -11.48 1.86 7.03
C ASP A 16 -12.08 3.26 6.86
N ILE A 17 -11.27 4.28 6.54
CA ILE A 17 -11.76 5.65 6.35
C ILE A 17 -12.44 5.78 4.98
N PHE A 18 -11.96 5.06 3.97
CA PHE A 18 -12.51 5.06 2.62
C PHE A 18 -13.61 3.98 2.46
N PRO A 19 -14.88 4.37 2.23
CA PRO A 19 -16.00 3.42 2.13
C PRO A 19 -16.07 2.70 0.78
N ASP A 20 -15.47 3.27 -0.28
CA ASP A 20 -15.55 2.72 -1.64
C ASP A 20 -14.37 1.78 -1.94
N GLN A 21 -14.46 0.57 -1.39
CA GLN A 21 -13.41 -0.45 -1.49
C GLN A 21 -13.26 -1.01 -2.91
N GLU A 22 -14.31 -0.94 -3.73
CA GLU A 22 -14.30 -1.46 -5.11
C GLU A 22 -13.41 -0.60 -6.02
N THR A 23 -13.63 0.72 -6.04
CA THR A 23 -12.78 1.63 -6.82
C THR A 23 -11.33 1.60 -6.33
N LEU A 24 -11.12 1.47 -5.02
CA LEU A 24 -9.80 1.35 -4.42
C LEU A 24 -9.09 0.08 -4.89
N ALA A 25 -9.76 -1.06 -4.87
CA ALA A 25 -9.21 -2.33 -5.33
C ALA A 25 -8.82 -2.29 -6.82
N GLU A 26 -9.68 -1.70 -7.67
CA GLU A 26 -9.37 -1.53 -9.09
C GLU A 26 -8.14 -0.63 -9.31
N ALA A 27 -8.06 0.50 -8.59
CA ALA A 27 -6.92 1.41 -8.70
C ALA A 27 -5.61 0.76 -8.26
N ILE A 28 -5.65 0.00 -7.16
CA ILE A 28 -4.51 -0.78 -6.65
C ILE A 28 -4.08 -1.86 -7.65
N GLU A 29 -5.03 -2.58 -8.25
CA GLU A 29 -4.73 -3.62 -9.24
C GLU A 29 -3.99 -3.02 -10.45
N GLN A 30 -4.39 -1.82 -10.89
CA GLN A 30 -3.68 -1.12 -11.96
C GLN A 30 -2.27 -0.68 -11.53
N LEU A 31 -2.07 -0.24 -10.29
CA LEU A 31 -0.74 0.08 -9.76
C LEU A 31 0.16 -1.16 -9.70
N GLN A 32 -0.36 -2.30 -9.26
CA GLN A 32 0.37 -3.57 -9.14
C GLN A 32 0.92 -4.11 -10.47
N LYS A 33 0.30 -3.73 -11.60
CA LYS A 33 0.78 -4.12 -12.94
C LYS A 33 2.13 -3.49 -13.30
N THR A 34 2.51 -2.40 -12.63
CA THR A 34 3.71 -1.61 -12.96
C THR A 34 4.65 -1.41 -11.76
N HIS A 35 4.15 -1.56 -10.54
CA HIS A 35 4.84 -1.20 -9.31
C HIS A 35 4.72 -2.28 -8.25
N ARG A 36 5.64 -2.29 -7.28
CA ARG A 36 5.53 -3.15 -6.11
C ARG A 36 4.58 -2.49 -5.13
N VAL A 37 3.41 -3.09 -4.95
CA VAL A 37 2.42 -2.59 -3.98
C VAL A 37 2.36 -3.54 -2.80
N TRP A 38 2.53 -3.00 -1.60
CA TRP A 38 2.38 -3.71 -0.34
C TRP A 38 1.17 -3.15 0.42
N HIS A 39 0.35 -4.03 0.98
CA HIS A 39 -0.86 -3.66 1.71
C HIS A 39 -0.70 -3.94 3.19
N PHE A 40 -1.15 -2.98 4.00
CA PHE A 40 -1.28 -3.15 5.43
C PHE A 40 -2.65 -2.71 5.89
N ASP A 41 -3.35 -3.63 6.51
CA ASP A 41 -4.60 -3.34 7.19
C ASP A 41 -4.29 -2.92 8.63
N ALA A 42 -4.43 -1.62 8.91
CA ALA A 42 -4.24 -1.05 10.23
C ALA A 42 -5.47 -1.21 11.13
N THR A 43 -6.62 -1.65 10.59
CA THR A 43 -7.86 -1.87 11.33
C THR A 43 -8.02 -3.31 11.79
N GLN A 44 -7.22 -4.24 11.23
CA GLN A 44 -7.20 -5.63 11.62
C GLN A 44 -6.85 -5.80 13.11
N THR A 45 -7.86 -6.19 13.89
CA THR A 45 -7.71 -6.54 15.31
C THR A 45 -6.96 -7.87 15.41
N GLY A 46 -5.64 -7.81 15.58
CA GLY A 46 -4.79 -8.99 15.64
C GLY A 46 -3.36 -8.78 15.15
N ASN A 47 -3.04 -7.61 14.59
CA ASN A 47 -1.66 -7.27 14.23
C ASN A 47 -0.76 -7.37 15.47
N ALA A 48 0.17 -8.32 15.46
CA ALA A 48 1.17 -8.44 16.49
C ALA A 48 2.19 -7.31 16.36
N GLU A 49 2.98 -7.08 17.41
CA GLU A 49 4.08 -6.11 17.38
C GLU A 49 5.00 -6.31 16.16
N ARG A 50 5.25 -7.58 15.79
CA ARG A 50 6.03 -7.93 14.59
C ARG A 50 5.40 -7.45 13.28
N ASP A 51 4.08 -7.48 13.16
CA ASP A 51 3.37 -7.03 11.95
C ASP A 51 3.49 -5.52 11.81
N TRP A 52 3.44 -4.80 12.95
CA TRP A 52 3.71 -3.36 13.00
C TRP A 52 5.17 -3.01 12.68
N ASP A 53 6.14 -3.77 13.18
CA ASP A 53 7.56 -3.60 12.81
C ASP A 53 7.76 -3.79 11.30
N GLN A 54 7.16 -4.83 10.72
CA GLN A 54 7.22 -5.05 9.28
C GLN A 54 6.54 -3.91 8.50
N ALA A 55 5.37 -3.45 8.96
CA ALA A 55 4.69 -2.31 8.37
C ALA A 55 5.54 -1.04 8.41
N LEU A 56 6.18 -0.76 9.56
CA LEU A 56 7.04 0.39 9.73
C LEU A 56 8.25 0.33 8.78
N LEU A 57 8.90 -0.83 8.67
CA LEU A 57 10.01 -1.03 7.74
C LEU A 57 9.58 -0.81 6.29
N ARG A 58 8.40 -1.29 5.91
CA ARG A 58 7.84 -1.08 4.57
C ARG A 58 7.49 0.38 4.31
N LEU A 59 6.94 1.08 5.30
CA LEU A 59 6.65 2.51 5.21
C LEU A 59 7.94 3.34 5.04
N LEU A 60 9.03 2.95 5.69
CA LEU A 60 10.32 3.63 5.58
C LEU A 60 11.05 3.38 4.25
N ASP A 61 10.82 2.22 3.64
CA ASP A 61 11.37 1.82 2.32
C ASP A 61 10.50 2.30 1.14
N ALA A 62 9.28 2.77 1.41
CA ALA A 62 8.33 3.16 0.37
C ALA A 62 8.75 4.44 -0.35
N ASP A 63 8.74 4.38 -1.68
CA ASP A 63 8.83 5.58 -2.52
C ASP A 63 7.52 6.39 -2.46
N ARG A 64 6.39 5.70 -2.25
CA ARG A 64 5.06 6.33 -2.09
C ARG A 64 4.19 5.60 -1.08
N ILE A 65 3.43 6.38 -0.30
CA ILE A 65 2.47 5.87 0.68
C ILE A 65 1.08 6.40 0.31
N ILE A 66 0.10 5.50 0.26
CA ILE A 66 -1.31 5.78 0.02
C ILE A 66 -2.08 5.37 1.28
N VAL A 67 -2.80 6.30 1.90
CA VAL A 67 -3.60 6.03 3.10
C VAL A 67 -5.07 6.14 2.74
N VAL A 68 -5.83 5.09 3.02
CA VAL A 68 -7.23 4.89 2.60
C VAL A 68 -8.03 4.31 3.74
#